data_AF-A0A8J8CXS5-F1
#
_entry.id   AF-A0A8J8CXS5-F1
#
_cell.length_a   1.000
_cell.length_b   1.000
_cell.length_c   1.000
_cell.angle_alpha   90.00
_cell.angle_beta   90.00
_cell.angle_gamma   90.00
#
_symmetry.space_group_name_H-M   'P 1'
#
loop_
_entity.id
_entity.type
_entity.pdbx_description
1 polymer ?
#
loop_
_entity_poly.entity_id
_entity_poly.type
_entity_poly.pdbx_seq_one_letter_code
_entity_poly.pdbx_strand_id
1 'polypeptide(L)'
;MSSLPPLLDVRDDLRTARRESDADVNDDVDAVIERLEEVPERDPGGQDAMIDEIDNELLRLEEQLDGDPARRIGAARNRLRIYRHAMGESSEHLAVIDTEFQSGDARPGAVPADVRNEEATVEATVLNEAAPREVVPVVRFLDDGDELKSVTGSPVELGENDQRTVSVTAMVPEGADGYTVTVVDAEDAPTA
;
A
#
# COMPACT_ATOMS: atom_id res chain seq x y z
N MET A 1 7.48 -3.87 -20.89
CA MET A 1 7.78 -4.08 -19.46
C MET A 1 6.68 -3.33 -18.74
N SER A 2 5.69 -4.05 -18.23
CA SER A 2 4.67 -3.43 -17.39
C SER A 2 5.36 -2.98 -16.09
N SER A 3 5.28 -1.70 -15.78
CA SER A 3 5.75 -1.20 -14.49
C SER A 3 4.63 -1.38 -13.49
N LEU A 4 4.76 -2.38 -12.61
CA LEU A 4 3.85 -2.54 -11.48
C LEU A 4 3.79 -1.24 -10.68
N PRO A 5 2.62 -0.86 -10.14
CA PRO A 5 2.52 0.22 -9.18
C PRO A 5 3.53 0.05 -8.03
N PRO A 6 4.16 1.11 -7.52
CA PRO A 6 5.09 1.02 -6.40
C PRO A 6 4.57 0.22 -5.21
N LEU A 7 3.30 0.34 -4.84
CA LEU A 7 2.72 -0.49 -3.77
C LEU A 7 2.65 -2.00 -4.09
N LEU A 8 2.59 -2.36 -5.38
CA LEU A 8 2.56 -3.75 -5.83
C LEU A 8 3.98 -4.30 -6.13
N ASP A 9 4.95 -3.43 -6.42
CA ASP A 9 6.32 -3.83 -6.77
C ASP A 9 7.17 -4.19 -5.53
N VAL A 10 6.88 -5.34 -4.92
CA VAL A 10 7.59 -5.87 -3.74
C VAL A 10 8.86 -6.66 -4.08
N ARG A 11 9.34 -6.57 -5.33
CA ARG A 11 10.49 -7.36 -5.81
C ARG A 11 11.78 -7.00 -5.08
N ASP A 12 11.90 -5.77 -4.59
CA ASP A 12 13.05 -5.31 -3.81
C ASP A 12 13.12 -5.98 -2.43
N ASP A 13 11.97 -6.10 -1.74
CA ASP A 13 11.84 -6.81 -0.47
C ASP A 13 12.17 -8.30 -0.65
N LEU A 14 11.61 -8.94 -1.68
CA LEU A 14 11.87 -10.33 -2.04
C LEU A 14 13.35 -10.61 -2.33
N ARG A 15 13.97 -9.78 -3.17
CA ARG A 15 15.40 -9.91 -3.52
C ARG A 15 16.31 -9.65 -2.32
N THR A 16 15.86 -8.84 -1.35
CA THR A 16 16.62 -8.57 -0.13
C THR A 16 16.48 -9.74 0.85
N ALA A 17 15.26 -10.23 1.08
CA ALA A 17 15.02 -11.41 1.90
C ALA A 17 15.82 -12.62 1.41
N ARG A 18 15.84 -12.86 0.08
CA ARG A 18 16.66 -13.92 -0.54
C ARG A 18 18.16 -13.78 -0.26
N ARG A 19 18.69 -12.55 -0.29
CA ARG A 19 20.13 -12.28 -0.09
C ARG A 19 20.56 -12.43 1.36
N GLU A 20 19.65 -12.15 2.31
CA GLU A 20 19.93 -12.14 3.74
C GLU A 20 19.53 -13.45 4.43
N SER A 21 18.82 -14.34 3.72
CA SER A 21 18.38 -15.63 4.23
C SER A 21 19.47 -16.70 4.13
N ASP A 22 19.60 -17.52 5.18
CA ASP A 22 20.36 -18.77 5.17
C ASP A 22 19.51 -19.99 4.70
N ALA A 23 18.20 -19.81 4.54
CA ALA A 23 17.27 -20.84 4.05
C ALA A 23 17.22 -20.88 2.51
N ASP A 24 17.02 -22.08 1.95
CA ASP A 24 16.91 -22.27 0.51
C ASP A 24 15.50 -21.90 0.01
N VAL A 25 15.30 -20.60 -0.22
CA VAL A 25 14.02 -20.00 -0.65
C VAL A 25 14.09 -19.45 -2.09
N ASN A 26 15.08 -19.87 -2.88
CA ASN A 26 15.34 -19.29 -4.21
C ASN A 26 14.16 -19.55 -5.16
N ASP A 27 13.72 -20.80 -5.25
CA ASP A 27 12.63 -21.22 -6.13
C ASP A 27 11.30 -20.55 -5.71
N ASP A 28 11.04 -20.45 -4.41
CA ASP A 28 9.83 -19.80 -3.87
C ASP A 28 9.81 -18.30 -4.19
N VAL A 29 10.95 -17.61 -4.01
CA VAL A 29 11.06 -16.18 -4.34
C VAL A 29 10.91 -15.94 -5.84
N ASP A 30 11.52 -16.77 -6.68
CA ASP A 30 11.41 -16.63 -8.13
C ASP A 30 9.97 -16.89 -8.61
N ALA A 31 9.27 -17.87 -8.03
CA ALA A 31 7.85 -18.13 -8.33
C ALA A 31 6.94 -16.94 -7.99
N VAL A 32 7.19 -16.25 -6.88
CA VAL A 32 6.44 -15.02 -6.52
C VAL A 32 6.74 -13.89 -7.50
N ILE A 33 8.01 -13.72 -7.90
CA ILE A 33 8.40 -12.70 -8.88
C ILE A 33 7.74 -12.96 -10.24
N GLU A 34 7.73 -14.21 -10.70
CA GLU A 34 7.07 -14.59 -11.96
C GLU A 34 5.58 -14.27 -11.92
N ARG A 35 4.88 -14.59 -10.82
CA ARG A 35 3.47 -14.23 -10.66
C ARG A 35 3.22 -12.73 -10.64
N LEU A 36 4.07 -11.95 -9.98
CA LEU A 36 3.96 -10.49 -10.00
C LEU A 36 4.05 -9.94 -11.44
N GLU A 37 4.83 -10.57 -12.32
CA GLU A 37 4.92 -10.17 -13.73
C GLU A 37 3.69 -10.59 -14.56
N GLU A 38 2.94 -11.58 -14.10
CA GLU A 38 1.70 -12.03 -14.72
C GLU A 38 0.46 -11.23 -14.27
N VAL A 39 0.57 -10.42 -13.21
CA VAL A 39 -0.54 -9.60 -12.72
C VAL A 39 -1.04 -8.69 -13.85
N PRO A 40 -2.30 -8.86 -14.30
CA PRO A 40 -2.84 -8.05 -15.38
C PRO A 40 -2.92 -6.61 -14.91
N GLU A 41 -2.59 -5.67 -15.81
CA GLU A 41 -2.52 -4.26 -15.45
C GLU A 41 -3.85 -3.75 -14.89
N ARG A 42 -5.01 -4.25 -15.36
CA ARG A 42 -6.36 -3.85 -14.91
C ARG A 42 -7.49 -4.85 -15.25
N ASP A 43 -7.54 -5.98 -14.56
CA ASP A 43 -8.77 -6.79 -14.47
C ASP A 43 -9.12 -6.99 -13.00
N PRO A 44 -10.02 -6.19 -12.40
CA PRO A 44 -10.24 -6.18 -10.96
C PRO A 44 -10.56 -7.57 -10.38
N GLY A 45 -11.34 -8.37 -11.12
CA GLY A 45 -11.70 -9.72 -10.67
C GLY A 45 -10.55 -10.73 -10.79
N GLY A 46 -9.71 -10.60 -11.81
CA GLY A 46 -8.53 -11.44 -12.00
C GLY A 46 -7.34 -11.02 -11.12
N GLN A 47 -7.19 -9.73 -10.89
CA GLN A 47 -6.11 -9.11 -10.13
C GLN A 47 -6.24 -9.38 -8.63
N ASP A 48 -7.44 -9.28 -8.07
CA ASP A 48 -7.68 -9.62 -6.65
C ASP A 48 -7.34 -11.07 -6.33
N ALA A 49 -7.73 -12.01 -7.20
CA ALA A 49 -7.42 -13.42 -7.03
C ALA A 49 -5.92 -13.70 -7.10
N MET A 50 -5.20 -13.06 -8.02
CA MET A 50 -3.74 -13.20 -8.12
C MET A 50 -3.02 -12.58 -6.92
N ILE A 51 -3.46 -11.41 -6.44
CA ILE A 51 -2.89 -10.78 -5.24
C ILE A 51 -3.09 -11.67 -4.02
N ASP A 52 -4.26 -12.34 -3.89
CA ASP A 52 -4.51 -13.30 -2.82
C ASP A 52 -3.58 -14.52 -2.91
N GLU A 53 -3.34 -15.05 -4.11
CA GLU A 53 -2.37 -16.13 -4.30
C GLU A 53 -0.95 -15.70 -3.92
N ILE A 54 -0.53 -14.51 -4.34
CA ILE A 54 0.78 -13.94 -3.99
C ILE A 54 0.91 -13.74 -2.47
N ASP A 55 -0.10 -13.19 -1.78
CA ASP A 55 -0.03 -13.01 -0.32
C ASP A 55 0.08 -14.35 0.42
N ASN A 56 -0.62 -15.39 -0.05
CA ASN A 56 -0.51 -16.73 0.52
C ASN A 56 0.88 -17.34 0.34
N GLU A 57 1.55 -17.09 -0.80
CA GLU A 57 2.93 -17.55 -1.02
C GLU A 57 3.92 -16.77 -0.17
N LEU A 58 3.73 -15.45 -0.04
CA LEU A 58 4.51 -14.64 0.88
C LEU A 58 4.33 -15.08 2.33
N LEU A 59 3.12 -15.44 2.77
CA LEU A 59 2.90 -15.98 4.11
C LEU A 59 3.73 -17.26 4.34
N ARG A 60 3.73 -18.19 3.38
CA ARG A 60 4.53 -19.41 3.48
C ARG A 60 6.04 -19.12 3.49
N LEU A 61 6.49 -18.12 2.74
CA LEU A 61 7.88 -17.66 2.76
C LEU A 61 8.23 -17.06 4.13
N GLU A 62 7.34 -16.24 4.68
CA GLU A 62 7.51 -15.62 6.01
C GLU A 62 7.65 -16.69 7.11
N GLU A 63 6.83 -17.74 7.06
CA GLU A 63 6.87 -18.87 8.02
C GLU A 63 8.15 -19.72 7.94
N GLN A 64 8.85 -19.69 6.80
CA GLN A 64 10.10 -20.43 6.58
C GLN A 64 11.35 -19.62 6.94
N LEU A 65 11.19 -18.32 7.13
CA LEU A 65 12.27 -17.38 7.38
C LEU A 65 12.23 -16.92 8.84
N ASP A 66 13.39 -16.50 9.33
CA ASP A 66 13.51 -15.88 10.65
C ASP A 66 14.20 -14.52 10.54
N GLY A 67 14.03 -13.67 11.55
CA GLY A 67 14.82 -12.44 11.69
C GLY A 67 14.51 -11.35 10.66
N ASP A 68 15.54 -10.75 10.07
CA ASP A 68 15.40 -9.67 9.09
C ASP A 68 14.73 -10.11 7.76
N PRO A 69 15.07 -11.27 7.17
CA PRO A 69 14.38 -11.79 5.99
C PRO A 69 12.86 -11.94 6.18
N ALA A 70 12.42 -12.53 7.30
CA ALA A 70 10.99 -12.65 7.61
C ALA A 70 10.32 -11.27 7.69
N ARG A 71 10.97 -10.29 8.35
CA ARG A 71 10.48 -8.90 8.42
C ARG A 71 10.43 -8.19 7.06
N ARG A 72 11.22 -8.61 6.07
CA ARG A 72 11.12 -8.11 4.69
C ARG A 72 9.89 -8.67 3.99
N ILE A 73 9.64 -9.97 4.14
CA ILE A 73 8.43 -10.60 3.60
C ILE A 73 7.17 -10.01 4.24
N GLY A 74 7.14 -9.83 5.56
CA GLY A 74 6.01 -9.17 6.23
C GLY A 74 5.74 -7.75 5.71
N ALA A 75 6.79 -6.99 5.34
CA ALA A 75 6.61 -5.68 4.73
C ALA A 75 6.08 -5.74 3.29
N ALA A 76 6.52 -6.72 2.50
CA ALA A 76 5.94 -6.98 1.17
C ALA A 76 4.44 -7.28 1.28
N ARG A 77 4.04 -8.12 2.24
CA ARG A 77 2.63 -8.44 2.51
C ARG A 77 1.83 -7.23 2.94
N ASN A 78 2.40 -6.36 3.77
CA ASN A 78 1.77 -5.10 4.16
C ASN A 78 1.49 -4.22 2.93
N ARG A 79 2.46 -4.09 2.03
CA ARG A 79 2.33 -3.34 0.77
C ARG A 79 1.19 -3.85 -0.11
N LEU A 80 1.08 -5.18 -0.28
CA LEU A 80 -0.04 -5.79 -1.02
C LEU A 80 -1.39 -5.51 -0.36
N ARG A 81 -1.46 -5.59 0.97
CA ARG A 81 -2.69 -5.30 1.72
C ARG A 81 -3.15 -3.86 1.52
N ILE A 82 -2.22 -2.90 1.58
CA ILE A 82 -2.51 -1.47 1.34
C ILE A 82 -3.03 -1.28 -0.09
N TYR A 83 -2.37 -1.89 -1.08
CA TYR A 83 -2.78 -1.78 -2.47
C TYR A 83 -4.20 -2.33 -2.68
N ARG A 84 -4.50 -3.51 -2.13
CA ARG A 84 -5.85 -4.10 -2.19
C ARG A 84 -6.90 -3.21 -1.54
N HIS A 85 -6.60 -2.68 -0.36
CA HIS A 85 -7.52 -1.79 0.35
C HIS A 85 -7.77 -0.51 -0.44
N ALA A 86 -6.71 0.07 -1.01
CA ALA A 86 -6.82 1.24 -1.86
C ALA A 86 -7.66 0.98 -3.11
N MET A 87 -7.50 -0.17 -3.77
CA MET A 87 -8.33 -0.52 -4.93
C MET A 87 -9.80 -0.78 -4.56
N GLY A 88 -10.05 -1.42 -3.43
CA GLY A 88 -11.42 -1.77 -3.01
C GLY A 88 -12.25 -0.58 -2.53
N GLU A 89 -11.60 0.50 -2.11
CA GLU A 89 -12.27 1.64 -1.49
C GLU A 89 -12.10 2.98 -2.20
N SER A 90 -11.17 3.08 -3.16
CA SER A 90 -11.08 4.28 -4.00
C SER A 90 -12.22 4.32 -5.00
N SER A 91 -12.62 5.52 -5.42
CA SER A 91 -13.62 5.67 -6.48
C SER A 91 -13.14 5.06 -7.80
N GLU A 92 -14.09 4.69 -8.66
CA GLU A 92 -13.80 4.11 -9.96
C GLU A 92 -12.87 5.02 -10.79
N HIS A 93 -11.83 4.40 -11.37
CA HIS A 93 -10.75 5.06 -12.14
C HIS A 93 -9.78 5.94 -11.33
N LEU A 94 -9.84 5.87 -10.00
CA LEU A 94 -8.80 6.41 -9.12
C LEU A 94 -7.94 5.27 -8.58
N ALA A 95 -6.62 5.49 -8.59
CA ALA A 95 -5.67 4.55 -8.03
C ALA A 95 -4.67 5.28 -7.13
N VAL A 96 -4.47 4.74 -5.92
CA VAL A 96 -3.31 5.08 -5.09
C VAL A 96 -2.20 4.12 -5.48
N ILE A 97 -1.14 4.66 -6.06
CA ILE A 97 -0.03 3.86 -6.61
C ILE A 97 1.20 3.87 -5.72
N ASP A 98 1.32 4.85 -4.83
CA ASP A 98 2.40 4.98 -3.87
C ASP A 98 1.93 5.67 -2.58
N THR A 99 2.53 5.32 -1.45
CA THR A 99 2.30 6.00 -0.16
C THR A 99 3.57 6.13 0.64
N GLU A 100 3.73 7.29 1.27
CA GLU A 100 4.89 7.61 2.09
C GLU A 100 4.44 8.26 3.39
N PHE A 101 5.09 7.89 4.49
CA PHE A 101 4.90 8.53 5.78
C PHE A 101 6.07 9.47 6.02
N GLN A 102 5.83 10.78 6.12
CA GLN A 102 6.88 11.79 6.26
C GLN A 102 7.45 11.87 7.69
N SER A 103 7.84 10.72 8.25
CA SER A 103 8.61 10.66 9.48
C SER A 103 9.48 9.41 9.50
N GLY A 104 10.79 9.62 9.65
CA GLY A 104 11.79 8.55 9.71
C GLY A 104 11.89 7.70 8.44
N ASP A 105 12.63 6.60 8.53
CA ASP A 105 12.71 5.57 7.48
C ASP A 105 11.49 4.63 7.55
N ALA A 106 10.28 5.19 7.53
CA ALA A 106 9.04 4.43 7.57
C ALA A 106 8.82 3.68 6.24
N ARG A 107 8.49 2.39 6.33
CA ARG A 107 8.06 1.63 5.14
C ARG A 107 6.63 2.02 4.76
N PRO A 108 6.24 1.89 3.47
CA PRO A 108 4.86 2.16 3.04
C PRO A 108 3.82 1.43 3.90
N GLY A 109 2.84 2.19 4.38
CA GLY A 109 1.76 1.79 5.29
C GLY A 109 2.16 1.28 6.67
N ALA A 110 3.40 1.50 7.11
CA ALA A 110 3.78 1.31 8.51
C ALA A 110 3.79 2.66 9.24
N VAL A 111 3.35 2.66 10.50
CA VAL A 111 3.43 3.83 11.38
C VAL A 111 4.61 3.66 12.34
N PRO A 112 5.61 4.56 12.31
CA PRO A 112 6.72 4.52 13.26
C PRO A 112 6.23 4.69 14.71
N ALA A 113 6.83 3.97 15.65
CA ALA A 113 6.40 4.01 17.05
C ALA A 113 6.63 5.38 17.72
N ASP A 114 7.61 6.14 17.22
CA ASP A 114 8.02 7.46 17.71
C ASP A 114 7.08 8.60 17.32
N VAL A 115 6.21 8.42 16.33
CA VAL A 115 5.22 9.44 15.91
C VAL A 115 3.82 9.23 16.47
N ARG A 116 3.62 8.20 17.30
CA ARG A 116 2.32 7.92 17.93
C ARG A 116 1.97 9.04 18.90
N ASN A 117 0.72 9.51 18.86
CA ASN A 117 0.25 10.72 19.55
C ASN A 117 0.92 12.03 19.09
N GLU A 118 1.62 12.02 17.95
CA GLU A 118 2.18 13.22 17.34
C GLU A 118 1.42 13.57 16.04
N GLU A 119 1.63 14.79 15.55
CA GLU A 119 1.16 15.19 14.23
C GLU A 119 2.15 14.72 13.17
N ALA A 120 1.65 14.03 12.15
CA ALA A 120 2.46 13.55 11.04
C ALA A 120 1.75 13.75 9.70
N THR A 121 2.53 13.75 8.63
CA THR A 121 2.03 13.89 7.27
C THR A 121 2.18 12.57 6.52
N VAL A 122 1.08 12.12 5.91
CA VAL A 122 1.06 11.00 4.97
C VAL A 122 0.91 11.56 3.57
N GLU A 123 1.77 11.12 2.66
CA GLU A 123 1.70 11.41 1.24
C GLU A 123 1.23 10.19 0.47
N ALA A 124 0.48 10.44 -0.60
CA ALA A 124 0.06 9.42 -1.53
C ALA A 124 0.18 9.93 -2.96
N THR A 125 0.66 9.09 -3.86
CA THR A 125 0.62 9.35 -5.29
C THR A 125 -0.65 8.76 -5.88
N VAL A 126 -1.45 9.63 -6.49
CA VAL A 126 -2.78 9.31 -7.01
C VAL A 126 -2.78 9.46 -8.52
N LEU A 127 -3.40 8.50 -9.21
CA LEU A 127 -3.65 8.54 -10.65
C LEU A 127 -5.16 8.64 -10.91
N ASN A 128 -5.59 9.62 -11.72
CA ASN A 128 -6.93 9.68 -12.29
C ASN A 128 -6.90 9.27 -13.76
N GLU A 129 -7.62 8.22 -14.14
CA GLU A 129 -7.59 7.67 -15.50
C GLU A 129 -8.81 8.01 -16.34
N ALA A 130 -9.66 8.87 -15.81
CA ALA A 130 -10.92 9.24 -16.42
C ALA A 130 -11.04 10.77 -16.46
N ALA A 131 -12.24 11.25 -16.77
CA ALA A 131 -12.50 12.68 -16.90
C ALA A 131 -12.03 13.47 -15.65
N PRO A 132 -11.67 14.76 -15.83
CA PRO A 132 -11.26 15.61 -14.72
C PRO A 132 -12.30 15.66 -13.62
N ARG A 133 -11.83 15.61 -12.38
CA ARG A 133 -12.69 15.51 -11.19
C ARG A 133 -12.00 16.07 -9.95
N GLU A 134 -12.80 16.41 -8.96
CA GLU A 134 -12.32 16.80 -7.63
C GLU A 134 -12.32 15.56 -6.73
N VAL A 135 -11.19 15.30 -6.09
CA VAL A 135 -10.99 14.11 -5.27
C VAL A 135 -10.52 14.50 -3.87
N VAL A 136 -10.75 13.61 -2.91
CA VAL A 136 -10.36 13.80 -1.52
C VAL A 136 -9.58 12.58 -1.04
N PRO A 137 -8.33 12.73 -0.56
CA PRO A 137 -7.61 11.64 0.06
C PRO A 137 -8.15 11.35 1.46
N VAL A 138 -8.28 10.08 1.81
CA VAL A 138 -8.67 9.62 3.14
C VAL A 138 -7.57 8.73 3.68
N VAL A 139 -7.01 9.10 4.83
CA VAL A 139 -6.02 8.29 5.55
C VAL A 139 -6.72 7.53 6.66
N ARG A 140 -6.51 6.22 6.73
CA ARG A 140 -6.96 5.38 7.85
C ARG A 140 -5.75 4.86 8.61
N PHE A 141 -5.79 5.02 9.93
CA PHE A 141 -4.81 4.45 10.85
C PHE A 141 -5.34 3.14 11.41
N LEU A 142 -4.47 2.13 11.46
CA LEU A 142 -4.82 0.76 11.80
C LEU A 142 -4.02 0.27 13.02
N ASP A 143 -4.61 -0.68 13.76
CA ASP A 143 -3.95 -1.51 14.79
C ASP A 143 -4.33 -2.96 14.52
N ASP A 144 -3.36 -3.81 14.19
CA ASP A 144 -3.58 -5.20 13.77
C ASP A 144 -4.62 -5.35 12.61
N GLY A 145 -4.72 -4.33 11.77
CA GLY A 145 -5.65 -4.26 10.64
C GLY A 145 -7.04 -3.70 10.97
N ASP A 146 -7.36 -3.45 12.24
CA ASP A 146 -8.60 -2.78 12.65
C ASP A 146 -8.44 -1.25 12.57
N GLU A 147 -9.46 -0.55 12.06
CA GLU A 147 -9.43 0.92 11.97
C GLU A 147 -9.51 1.55 13.37
N LEU A 148 -8.49 2.35 13.70
CA LEU A 148 -8.49 3.20 14.88
C LEU A 148 -9.09 4.59 14.59
N LYS A 149 -8.76 5.16 13.43
CA LYS A 149 -9.14 6.53 13.06
C LYS A 149 -9.01 6.74 11.56
N SER A 150 -9.95 7.49 10.99
CA SER A 150 -9.88 8.04 9.64
C SER A 150 -9.74 9.56 9.66
N VAL A 151 -8.98 10.11 8.71
CA VAL A 151 -8.82 11.56 8.51
C VAL A 151 -8.96 11.89 7.02
N THR A 152 -9.88 12.79 6.73
CA THR A 152 -10.16 13.31 5.39
C THR A 152 -9.26 14.52 5.10
N GLY A 153 -8.55 14.49 3.98
CA GLY A 153 -7.70 15.58 3.52
C GLY A 153 -8.46 16.71 2.84
N SER A 154 -7.71 17.65 2.25
CA SER A 154 -8.30 18.72 1.44
C SER A 154 -8.63 18.24 0.02
N PRO A 155 -9.71 18.74 -0.60
CA PRO A 155 -10.01 18.44 -1.99
C PRO A 155 -8.89 18.88 -2.95
N VAL A 156 -8.67 18.08 -4.00
CA VAL A 156 -7.69 18.33 -5.05
C VAL A 156 -8.32 18.06 -6.42
N GLU A 157 -8.17 19.01 -7.35
CA GLU A 157 -8.56 18.80 -8.74
C GLU A 157 -7.50 17.97 -9.48
N LEU A 158 -7.93 16.84 -10.03
CA LEU A 158 -7.12 16.00 -10.92
C LEU A 158 -7.61 16.11 -12.37
N GLY A 159 -6.67 16.31 -13.28
CA GLY A 159 -6.94 16.26 -14.71
C GLY A 159 -7.17 14.84 -15.22
N GLU A 160 -7.51 14.71 -16.49
CA GLU A 160 -7.58 13.40 -17.16
C GLU A 160 -6.17 12.81 -17.31
N ASN A 161 -5.99 11.55 -16.91
CA ASN A 161 -4.70 10.87 -16.88
C ASN A 161 -3.64 11.60 -16.03
N ASP A 162 -4.08 12.37 -15.03
CA ASP A 162 -3.20 13.14 -14.15
C ASP A 162 -2.69 12.27 -12.99
N GLN A 163 -1.39 12.35 -12.73
CA GLN A 163 -0.73 11.70 -11.61
C GLN A 163 -0.18 12.78 -10.68
N ARG A 164 -0.63 12.80 -9.42
CA ARG A 164 -0.26 13.83 -8.46
C ARG A 164 -0.07 13.29 -7.06
N THR A 165 0.90 13.85 -6.34
CA THR A 165 1.08 13.62 -4.91
C THR A 165 0.11 14.49 -4.12
N VAL A 166 -0.64 13.86 -3.22
CA VAL A 166 -1.52 14.50 -2.25
C VAL A 166 -1.02 14.23 -0.84
N SER A 167 -1.27 15.15 0.09
CA SER A 167 -0.78 15.08 1.46
C SER A 167 -1.91 15.24 2.46
N VAL A 168 -1.90 14.45 3.52
CA VAL A 168 -2.83 14.57 4.65
C VAL A 168 -2.03 14.66 5.95
N THR A 169 -2.24 15.74 6.69
CA THR A 169 -1.65 15.91 8.03
C THR A 169 -2.67 15.53 9.08
N ALA A 170 -2.27 14.66 10.01
CA ALA A 170 -3.15 14.11 11.04
C ALA A 170 -2.40 13.83 12.33
N MET A 171 -3.11 13.93 13.46
CA MET A 171 -2.66 13.37 14.73
C MET A 171 -2.80 11.85 14.68
N VAL A 172 -1.66 11.17 14.81
CA VAL A 172 -1.53 9.71 14.77
C VAL A 172 -2.08 9.11 16.08
N PRO A 173 -3.04 8.17 16.03
CA PRO A 173 -3.57 7.53 17.22
C PRO A 173 -2.51 6.77 18.02
N GLU A 174 -2.67 6.73 19.35
CA GLU A 174 -1.99 5.73 20.16
C GLU A 174 -2.38 4.34 19.69
N GLY A 175 -1.40 3.44 19.56
CA GLY A 175 -1.61 2.07 19.09
C GLY A 175 -1.45 1.87 17.59
N ALA A 176 -1.53 2.93 16.78
CA ALA A 176 -1.42 2.79 15.32
C ALA A 176 -0.09 2.13 14.91
N ASP A 177 -0.16 1.01 14.20
CA ASP A 177 0.98 0.28 13.64
C ASP A 177 1.03 0.35 12.12
N GLY A 178 -0.10 0.67 11.49
CA GLY A 178 -0.23 0.80 10.05
C GLY A 178 -1.13 1.95 9.61
N TYR A 179 -1.08 2.23 8.31
CA TYR A 179 -1.99 3.15 7.68
C TYR A 179 -2.30 2.73 6.25
N THR A 180 -3.46 3.16 5.75
CA THR A 180 -3.83 3.07 4.33
C THR A 180 -4.25 4.44 3.84
N VAL A 181 -4.11 4.66 2.54
CA VAL A 181 -4.64 5.86 1.87
C VAL A 181 -5.57 5.40 0.76
N THR A 182 -6.76 5.97 0.73
CA THR A 182 -7.74 5.81 -0.34
C THR A 182 -8.06 7.18 -0.91
N VAL A 183 -8.60 7.21 -2.13
CA VAL A 183 -9.01 8.47 -2.75
C VAL A 183 -10.40 8.29 -3.32
N VAL A 184 -11.30 9.18 -2.91
CA VAL A 184 -12.70 9.16 -3.31
C VAL A 184 -13.05 10.46 -4.02
N ASP A 185 -14.12 10.43 -4.81
CA ASP A 185 -14.71 11.65 -5.36
C ASP A 185 -15.15 12.56 -4.21
N ALA A 186 -15.00 13.88 -4.38
CA ALA A 186 -15.29 14.84 -3.31
C ALA A 186 -16.75 14.79 -2.82
N GLU A 187 -17.68 14.35 -3.68
CA GLU A 187 -19.10 14.15 -3.33
C GLU A 187 -19.35 12.93 -2.44
N ASP A 188 -18.45 11.94 -2.47
CA ASP A 188 -18.51 10.70 -1.70
C ASP A 188 -17.62 10.73 -0.44
N ALA A 189 -16.93 11.85 -0.21
CA ALA A 189 -16.01 11.99 0.91
C ALA A 189 -16.74 11.83 2.26
N PRO A 190 -16.19 11.03 3.21
CA PRO A 190 -16.79 10.89 4.53
C PRO A 190 -16.81 12.24 5.24
N THR A 191 -18.02 12.66 5.64
CA THR A 191 -18.22 13.87 6.44
C THR A 191 -17.77 13.61 7.88
N ALA A 192 -16.83 14.43 8.35
CA ALA A 192 -16.36 14.44 9.75
C ALA A 192 -17.46 14.84 10.75
#